data_AF-A0A7S2JZ94-F1
#
_entry.id   AF-A0A7S2JZ94-F1
#
_cell.length_a   1.000
_cell.length_b   1.000
_cell.length_c   1.000
_cell.angle_alpha   90.00
_cell.angle_beta   90.00
_cell.angle_gamma   90.00
#
_symmetry.space_group_name_H-M   'P 1'
#
loop_
_entity.id
_entity.type
_entity.pdbx_description
1 polymer ?
#
loop_
_entity_poly.entity_id
_entity_poly.type
_entity_poly.pdbx_seq_one_letter_code
_entity_poly.pdbx_strand_id
1 'polypeptide(L)'
;LVPDGLVPWAPREGGPPGPHWEHFLRERSDFEKRLAKDVPFSSWVDLEEVDGPQGGWLDGILESYDAACHWVNDFAKREGPIDILLAFSQAAAVVDRLECGLHKEGRSAPWRFCVLVAPSRPPPRDD
;
A
#
# COMPACT_ATOMS: atom_id res chain seq x y z
N LEU A 1 -5.52 0.99 0.78
CA LEU A 1 -6.20 -0.22 0.24
C LEU A 1 -7.64 0.19 -0.08
N VAL A 2 -8.01 0.18 -1.37
CA VAL A 2 -9.37 0.50 -1.84
C VAL A 2 -10.31 -0.64 -1.39
N PRO A 3 -11.58 -0.38 -1.02
CA PRO A 3 -12.47 -1.41 -0.49
C PRO A 3 -12.81 -2.43 -1.57
N ASP A 4 -12.71 -3.70 -1.19
CA ASP A 4 -13.21 -4.94 -1.81
C ASP A 4 -13.84 -4.84 -3.21
N GLY A 5 -13.23 -5.57 -4.15
CA GLY A 5 -13.75 -5.84 -5.50
C GLY A 5 -15.00 -6.73 -5.57
N LEU A 6 -15.85 -6.69 -4.54
CA LEU A 6 -17.15 -7.37 -4.53
C LEU A 6 -18.21 -6.59 -5.33
N VAL A 7 -17.95 -5.32 -5.65
CA VAL A 7 -18.84 -4.46 -6.45
C VAL A 7 -18.09 -3.99 -7.70
N PRO A 8 -18.69 -4.05 -8.90
CA PRO A 8 -18.11 -3.42 -10.08
C PRO A 8 -17.79 -1.96 -9.78
N TRP A 9 -16.54 -1.57 -10.02
CA TRP A 9 -16.13 -0.17 -9.88
C TRP A 9 -16.97 0.69 -10.83
N ALA A 10 -17.59 1.74 -10.28
CA ALA A 10 -18.30 2.75 -11.04
C ALA A 10 -17.73 4.13 -10.65
N PRO A 11 -17.45 5.01 -11.63
CA PRO A 11 -16.97 6.36 -11.32
C PRO A 11 -18.03 7.12 -10.54
N ARG A 12 -17.63 7.91 -9.55
CA ARG A 12 -18.53 8.84 -8.88
C ARG A 12 -18.73 10.07 -9.78
N GLU A 13 -19.96 10.34 -10.20
CA GLU A 13 -20.29 11.57 -10.93
C GLU A 13 -19.91 12.80 -10.09
N GLY A 14 -19.18 13.74 -10.71
CA GLY A 14 -18.86 15.02 -10.08
C GLY A 14 -17.98 14.93 -8.83
N GLY A 15 -17.10 13.92 -8.74
CA GLY A 15 -16.23 13.73 -7.58
C GLY A 15 -15.56 15.04 -7.13
N PRO A 16 -15.58 15.36 -5.82
CA PRO A 16 -15.07 16.64 -5.32
C PRO A 16 -13.58 16.83 -5.72
N PRO A 17 -13.04 18.06 -5.66
CA PRO A 17 -11.59 18.27 -5.63
C PRO A 17 -11.04 17.70 -4.31
N GLY A 18 -11.03 16.38 -4.22
CA GLY A 18 -10.36 15.63 -3.19
C GLY A 18 -8.87 15.50 -3.49
N PRO A 19 -8.09 15.06 -2.51
CA PRO A 19 -6.64 14.90 -2.63
C PRO A 19 -6.26 14.04 -3.84
N HIS A 20 -5.06 14.26 -4.40
CA HIS A 20 -4.61 13.67 -5.67
C HIS A 20 -4.82 12.16 -5.74
N TRP A 21 -4.73 11.43 -4.63
CA TRP A 21 -5.00 10.00 -4.58
C TRP A 21 -6.45 9.61 -4.91
N GLU A 22 -7.45 10.47 -4.80
CA GLU A 22 -8.86 10.17 -5.15
C GLU A 22 -9.14 10.08 -6.66
N HIS A 23 -8.14 10.30 -7.54
CA HIS A 23 -8.29 10.17 -9.00
C HIS A 23 -8.86 8.81 -9.43
N PHE A 24 -8.58 7.73 -8.69
CA PHE A 24 -9.11 6.39 -8.98
C PHE A 24 -10.63 6.25 -8.73
N LEU A 25 -11.29 7.26 -8.16
CA LEU A 25 -12.75 7.28 -7.94
C LEU A 25 -13.49 8.12 -9.01
N ARG A 26 -12.78 8.80 -9.90
CA ARG A 26 -13.35 9.67 -10.95
C ARG A 26 -13.52 8.93 -12.28
N GLU A 27 -14.30 9.50 -13.20
CA GLU A 27 -14.34 9.00 -14.57
C GLU A 27 -12.97 9.17 -15.24
N ARG A 28 -12.50 8.12 -15.91
CA ARG A 28 -11.23 8.14 -16.65
C ARG A 28 -11.31 9.11 -17.83
N SER A 29 -10.25 9.89 -17.99
CA SER A 29 -10.01 10.70 -19.18
C SER A 29 -9.84 9.84 -20.45
N ASP A 30 -10.05 10.43 -21.62
CA ASP A 30 -9.83 9.75 -22.90
C ASP A 30 -8.37 9.30 -23.09
N PHE A 31 -7.43 10.04 -22.50
CA PHE A 31 -6.03 9.66 -22.50
C PHE A 31 -5.78 8.36 -21.72
N GLU A 32 -6.31 8.27 -20.49
CA GLU A 32 -6.19 7.06 -19.65
C GLU A 32 -6.88 5.85 -20.29
N LYS A 33 -8.05 6.06 -20.91
CA LYS A 33 -8.77 5.03 -21.67
C LYS A 33 -7.90 4.47 -22.81
N ARG A 34 -7.23 5.35 -23.57
CA ARG A 34 -6.31 4.95 -24.66
C ARG A 34 -5.06 4.24 -24.17
N LEU A 35 -4.48 4.71 -23.07
CA LEU A 35 -3.28 4.10 -22.48
C LEU A 35 -3.58 2.70 -21.92
N ALA A 36 -4.78 2.51 -21.36
CA ALA A 36 -5.22 1.24 -20.78
C ALA A 36 -5.46 0.13 -21.81
N LYS A 37 -5.53 0.41 -23.12
CA LYS A 37 -5.73 -0.60 -24.19
C LYS A 37 -6.85 -1.61 -23.90
N ASP A 38 -8.02 -1.10 -23.50
CA ASP A 38 -9.20 -1.89 -23.11
C ASP A 38 -9.01 -2.82 -21.88
N VAL A 39 -7.91 -2.67 -21.15
CA VAL A 39 -7.66 -3.42 -19.91
C VAL A 39 -8.43 -2.74 -18.76
N PRO A 40 -9.26 -3.48 -17.99
CA PRO A 40 -10.21 -2.89 -17.06
C PRO A 40 -9.56 -2.16 -15.86
N PHE A 41 -8.28 -2.39 -15.55
CA PHE A 41 -7.64 -1.86 -14.34
C PHE A 41 -6.22 -1.35 -14.58
N SER A 42 -6.10 -0.13 -15.12
CA SER A 42 -4.85 0.65 -15.04
C SER A 42 -5.21 2.03 -14.49
N SER A 43 -4.86 2.28 -13.23
CA SER A 43 -4.95 3.59 -12.58
C SER A 43 -3.54 4.00 -12.18
N TRP A 44 -3.22 5.26 -12.39
CA TRP A 44 -1.90 5.82 -12.12
C TRP A 44 -2.03 6.78 -10.95
N VAL A 45 -1.42 6.43 -9.82
CA VAL A 45 -1.36 7.34 -8.68
C VAL A 45 -0.27 8.35 -8.93
N ASP A 46 -0.67 9.61 -9.04
CA ASP A 46 0.24 10.74 -8.95
C ASP A 46 0.67 10.89 -7.49
N LEU A 47 1.97 10.69 -7.24
CA LEU A 47 2.56 10.74 -5.90
C LEU A 47 3.12 12.13 -5.56
N GLU A 48 2.87 13.14 -6.41
CA GLU A 48 3.50 14.47 -6.30
C GLU A 48 3.12 15.26 -5.04
N GLU A 49 2.06 14.91 -4.29
CA GLU A 49 1.72 15.61 -3.05
C GLU A 49 1.68 14.69 -1.82
N VAL A 50 2.86 14.44 -1.25
CA VAL A 50 3.00 14.06 0.17
C VAL A 50 3.94 15.06 0.86
N ASP A 51 3.75 16.36 0.60
CA ASP A 51 4.37 17.42 1.40
C ASP A 51 3.44 17.74 2.58
N GLY A 52 3.63 16.99 3.67
CA GLY A 52 3.01 17.30 4.96
C GLY A 52 3.69 18.51 5.62
N PRO A 53 2.97 19.36 6.38
CA PRO A 53 3.51 20.66 6.83
C PRO A 53 4.64 20.61 7.88
N GLN A 54 5.05 19.44 8.41
CA GLN A 54 5.75 19.37 9.69
C GLN A 54 6.87 18.31 9.82
N GLY A 55 7.33 17.72 8.71
CA GLY A 55 8.47 16.79 8.69
C GLY A 55 8.86 16.54 7.25
N GLY A 56 10.12 16.22 6.97
CA GLY A 56 10.53 15.94 5.60
C GLY A 56 9.68 14.81 5.02
N TRP A 57 9.36 14.88 3.72
CA TRP A 57 8.62 13.82 2.99
C TRP A 57 9.12 12.40 3.32
N LEU A 58 10.42 12.25 3.55
CA LEU A 58 11.08 11.02 3.95
C LEU A 58 10.64 10.49 5.33
N ASP A 59 10.52 11.38 6.32
CA ASP A 59 10.16 11.03 7.69
C ASP A 59 8.71 10.53 7.73
N GLY A 60 7.80 11.20 7.02
CA GLY A 60 6.40 10.79 6.90
C GLY A 60 6.24 9.42 6.23
N ILE A 61 7.08 9.10 5.23
CA ILE A 61 7.11 7.76 4.65
C ILE A 61 7.57 6.74 5.70
N LEU A 62 8.65 7.00 6.42
CA LEU A 62 9.20 6.05 7.39
C LEU A 62 8.24 5.78 8.55
N GLU A 63 7.61 6.82 9.09
CA GLU A 63 6.59 6.69 10.16
C GLU A 63 5.37 5.89 9.68
N SER A 64 4.93 6.12 8.44
CA SER A 64 3.83 5.37 7.83
C SER A 64 4.15 3.87 7.73
N TYR A 65 5.39 3.53 7.33
CA TYR A 65 5.85 2.14 7.27
C TYR A 65 5.88 1.48 8.65
N ASP A 66 6.38 2.18 9.68
CA ASP A 66 6.44 1.65 11.04
C ASP A 66 5.03 1.41 11.62
N ALA A 67 4.11 2.38 11.43
CA ALA A 67 2.72 2.24 11.83
C ALA A 67 2.03 1.04 11.13
N ALA A 68 2.29 0.86 9.83
CA ALA A 68 1.77 -0.26 9.07
C ALA A 68 2.34 -1.61 9.56
N CYS A 69 3.64 -1.68 9.87
CA CYS A 69 4.27 -2.88 10.45
C CYS A 69 3.61 -3.27 11.76
N HIS A 70 3.40 -2.32 12.68
CA HIS A 70 2.72 -2.58 13.94
C HIS A 70 1.29 -3.11 13.73
N TRP A 71 0.52 -2.46 12.85
CA TRP A 71 -0.83 -2.88 12.56
C TRP A 71 -0.90 -4.31 11.98
N VAL A 72 -0.04 -4.66 11.02
CA VAL A 72 0.00 -6.00 10.41
C VAL A 72 0.35 -7.05 11.46
N ASN A 73 1.33 -6.78 12.32
CA ASN A 73 1.73 -7.69 13.39
C ASN A 73 0.59 -7.93 14.39
N ASP A 74 -0.12 -6.88 14.79
CA ASP A 74 -1.22 -6.99 15.75
C ASP A 74 -2.47 -7.64 15.14
N PHE A 75 -2.75 -7.37 13.86
CA PHE A 75 -3.74 -8.12 13.10
C PHE A 75 -3.41 -9.61 13.08
N ALA A 76 -2.18 -9.98 12.73
CA ALA A 76 -1.78 -11.38 12.64
C ALA A 76 -1.82 -12.12 14.00
N LYS A 77 -1.53 -11.44 15.11
CA LYS A 77 -1.71 -12.00 16.46
C LYS A 77 -3.18 -12.25 16.80
N ARG A 78 -4.08 -11.36 16.37
CA ARG A 78 -5.51 -11.41 16.71
C ARG A 78 -6.27 -12.41 15.86
N GLU A 79 -6.02 -12.41 14.55
CA GLU A 79 -6.78 -13.19 13.56
C GLU A 79 -6.09 -14.49 13.16
N GLY A 80 -4.86 -14.73 13.65
CA GLY A 80 -4.10 -15.93 13.34
C GLY A 80 -4.79 -17.23 13.79
N PRO A 81 -4.38 -18.38 13.22
CA PRO A 81 -3.20 -18.56 12.37
C PRO A 81 -3.40 -18.12 10.91
N ILE A 82 -2.37 -17.52 10.32
CA ILE A 82 -2.35 -17.15 8.90
C ILE A 82 -1.51 -18.20 8.14
N ASP A 83 -2.13 -18.94 7.23
CA ASP A 83 -1.39 -19.91 6.40
C ASP A 83 -0.58 -19.22 5.29
N ILE A 84 -1.20 -18.28 4.59
CA ILE A 84 -0.62 -17.60 3.43
C ILE A 84 -0.84 -16.09 3.55
N LEU A 85 0.24 -15.33 3.44
CA LEU A 85 0.21 -13.89 3.25
C LEU A 85 0.65 -13.53 1.83
N LEU A 86 -0.14 -12.72 1.14
CA LEU A 86 0.18 -12.20 -0.18
C LEU A 86 0.19 -10.67 -0.13
N ALA A 87 1.31 -10.06 -0.47
CA ALA A 87 1.49 -8.61 -0.41
C ALA A 87 2.05 -8.05 -1.73
N PHE A 88 1.59 -6.85 -2.11
CA PHE A 88 1.94 -6.19 -3.36
C PHE A 88 2.53 -4.80 -3.11
N SER A 89 3.55 -4.43 -3.90
CA SER A 89 4.10 -3.07 -3.94
C SER A 89 4.51 -2.55 -2.55
N GLN A 90 3.97 -1.42 -2.10
CA GLN A 90 4.26 -0.85 -0.78
C GLN A 90 3.91 -1.80 0.37
N ALA A 91 2.83 -2.57 0.26
CA ALA A 91 2.49 -3.56 1.29
C ALA A 91 3.53 -4.68 1.38
N ALA A 92 4.12 -5.08 0.24
CA ALA A 92 5.19 -6.08 0.25
C ALA A 92 6.43 -5.57 0.99
N ALA A 93 6.74 -4.28 0.86
CA ALA A 93 7.85 -3.68 1.57
C ALA A 93 7.60 -3.46 3.07
N VAL A 94 6.35 -3.17 3.47
CA VAL A 94 5.94 -3.18 4.89
C VAL A 94 6.12 -4.57 5.49
N VAL A 95 5.68 -5.62 4.78
CA VAL A 95 5.80 -7.01 5.25
C VAL A 95 7.27 -7.42 5.35
N ASP A 96 8.09 -7.11 4.35
CA ASP A 96 9.54 -7.37 4.36
C ASP A 96 10.24 -6.70 5.56
N ARG A 97 9.92 -5.42 5.82
CA ARG A 97 10.45 -4.67 6.99
C ARG A 97 10.02 -5.30 8.31
N LEU A 98 8.77 -5.72 8.42
CA LEU A 98 8.26 -6.42 9.61
C LEU A 98 8.98 -7.75 9.82
N GLU A 99 9.16 -8.57 8.78
CA GLU A 99 9.90 -9.84 8.89
C GLU A 99 11.35 -9.61 9.33
N CYS A 100 12.02 -8.59 8.78
CA CYS A 100 13.36 -8.20 9.20
C CYS A 100 13.41 -7.80 10.69
N GLY A 101 12.43 -7.01 11.15
CA GLY A 101 12.31 -6.63 12.56
C GLY A 101 12.10 -7.83 13.48
N LEU A 102 11.16 -8.71 13.14
CA LEU A 102 10.91 -9.94 13.89
C LEU A 102 12.15 -10.83 13.93
N HIS A 103 12.87 -10.96 12.82
CA HIS A 103 14.10 -11.75 12.76
C HIS A 103 15.19 -11.19 13.68
N LYS A 104 15.40 -9.86 13.68
CA LYS A 104 16.33 -9.18 14.60
C LYS A 104 15.98 -9.43 16.07
N GLU A 105 14.69 -9.57 16.39
CA GLU A 105 14.19 -9.92 17.73
C GLU A 105 14.27 -11.42 18.06
N GLY A 106 14.75 -12.27 17.14
CA GLY A 106 14.75 -13.73 17.30
C GLY A 106 13.36 -14.36 17.22
N ARG A 107 12.40 -13.65 16.62
CA ARG A 107 11.01 -14.09 16.45
C ARG A 107 10.76 -14.54 15.02
N SER A 108 9.83 -15.47 14.85
CA SER A 108 9.36 -15.90 13.53
C SER A 108 8.17 -15.06 13.08
N ALA A 109 7.99 -14.96 11.76
CA ALA A 109 6.79 -14.36 11.18
C ALA A 109 5.53 -15.14 11.63
N PRO A 110 4.38 -14.48 11.84
CA PRO A 110 3.15 -15.11 12.31
C PRO A 110 2.36 -15.83 11.20
N TRP A 111 2.89 -15.91 9.98
CA TRP A 111 2.34 -16.64 8.84
C TRP A 111 3.27 -17.79 8.40
N ARG A 112 2.69 -18.84 7.80
CA ARG A 112 3.45 -20.03 7.36
C ARG A 112 4.14 -19.85 6.00
N PHE A 113 3.53 -19.10 5.09
CA PHE A 113 4.05 -18.81 3.75
C PHE A 113 3.76 -17.38 3.35
N CYS A 114 4.73 -16.70 2.73
CA CYS A 114 4.63 -15.30 2.33
C CYS A 114 5.03 -15.13 0.87
N VAL A 115 4.22 -14.40 0.09
CA VAL A 115 4.52 -14.02 -1.29
C VAL A 115 4.56 -12.50 -1.39
N LEU A 116 5.73 -11.98 -1.77
CA LEU A 116 5.98 -10.56 -1.95
C LEU A 116 6.08 -10.23 -3.43
N VAL A 117 5.17 -9.40 -3.94
CA VAL A 117 5.10 -9.04 -5.35
C VAL A 117 5.53 -7.59 -5.54
N ALA A 118 6.61 -7.39 -6.30
CA ALA A 118 7.15 -6.09 -6.68
C ALA A 118 7.37 -5.11 -5.49
N PRO A 119 8.10 -5.51 -4.43
CA PRO A 119 8.28 -4.66 -3.24
C PRO A 119 8.94 -3.32 -3.58
N SER A 120 8.32 -2.22 -3.16
CA SER A 120 8.92 -0.88 -3.27
C SER A 120 9.87 -0.67 -2.10
N ARG A 121 11.18 -0.58 -2.34
CA ARG A 121 12.13 -0.37 -1.23
C ARG A 121 11.94 1.03 -0.64
N PRO A 122 11.56 1.17 0.66
CA PRO A 122 11.65 2.46 1.30
C PRO A 122 13.13 2.89 1.35
N PRO A 123 13.39 4.20 1.46
CA PRO A 123 14.73 4.71 1.64
C PRO A 123 15.39 4.07 2.89
N PRO A 124 16.71 3.81 2.85
CA PRO A 124 17.42 3.28 4.02
C PRO A 124 17.28 4.24 5.19
N ARG A 125 17.18 3.70 6.42
CA ARG A 125 17.45 4.48 7.62
C ARG A 125 18.95 4.45 7.90
N ASP A 126 19.48 5.59 8.33
CA ASP A 126 20.88 5.74 8.76
C ASP A 126 21.11 5.25 10.21
N ASP A 127 20.22 4.42 10.77
CA ASP A 127 20.27 3.96 12.16
C ASP A 127 21.01 2.63 12.38
#